data_AF-A0A4R8EWH9-F1
#
_entry.id   AF-A0A4R8EWH9-F1
#
_cell.length_a   1.000
_cell.length_b   1.000
_cell.length_c   1.000
_cell.angle_alpha   90.00
_cell.angle_beta   90.00
_cell.angle_gamma   90.00
#
_symmetry.space_group_name_H-M   'P 1'
#
loop_
_entity.id
_entity.type
_entity.pdbx_description
1 polymer ?
#
loop_
_entity_poly.entity_id
_entity_poly.type
_entity_poly.pdbx_seq_one_letter_code
_entity_poly.pdbx_strand_id
1 'polypeptide(L)'
;MMKKRNGKQLKASATRKLREAKPPQEQMQIQKQEDFSSVCEKVVLHTEETNETSVNYYFCKAVIAREAKEFKTERQAVLNLIAFSGTSVTPLIQSALDQDEQYAFSEQICAVFSLAKSDASTSPYMAIIRAFILSGTKQQYATYFNCLMGISASFNKELPIFDISKLKNAQLLAFYEETHRILLDNSRQLYALEKLTKFISRQVGEDTCQSLLFFEAYFSLERNPKHSIEFARLFLSAPNLSAGRTNYLSSLAYNTAHAAIKMADTEQAGYWIDYVDDDDKAATLRRSIAKLEEKIGARTDHPLNPEHIAPTSLEKISTRMLMILCAFVDGCGDDWGFRTLERAGKYIFPSDTMTEALFQSLAIGGFIKMSPSSFNALDDSALDHFNEILWAAKFHLNIIGIADSRVMALPVLLEELDRRNDKKEVAWQIRGLITTGYFYNAFEYYLGNVNEHWAREFVLNEATTERITLSTLSGKDLAYIAKSAIRFTAGQHSIGSTNSNKHTCNTLIGSINRYFDWVNEGRYPYNAFERSKRQPVLSAERLLEQIAGFTPEDIYNLPPLPQEIEEESEEA
;
A
#
# COMPACT_ATOMS: atom_id res chain seq x y z
N MET A 1 30.61 -56.37 36.83
CA MET A 1 30.34 -56.19 38.28
C MET A 1 28.86 -56.47 38.51
N MET A 2 28.55 -57.45 39.37
CA MET A 2 27.26 -57.78 40.02
C MET A 2 25.98 -57.91 39.15
N LYS A 3 25.55 -59.12 38.78
CA LYS A 3 24.62 -60.03 39.53
C LYS A 3 23.38 -59.34 40.12
N LYS A 4 22.18 -59.75 39.66
CA LYS A 4 21.09 -60.22 40.52
C LYS A 4 20.17 -61.21 39.79
N ARG A 5 20.24 -62.47 40.23
CA ARG A 5 19.21 -63.51 40.10
C ARG A 5 18.14 -63.29 41.16
N ASN A 6 16.91 -63.73 40.89
CA ASN A 6 15.98 -64.48 41.76
C ASN A 6 14.71 -64.73 40.92
N GLY A 7 14.03 -65.86 40.93
CA GLY A 7 13.98 -66.98 41.86
C GLY A 7 12.53 -67.45 41.94
N LYS A 8 12.30 -68.74 41.62
CA LYS A 8 11.02 -69.48 41.56
C LYS A 8 10.19 -69.45 42.86
N GLN A 9 8.86 -69.64 42.75
CA GLN A 9 8.05 -70.74 43.33
C GLN A 9 6.54 -70.45 43.12
N LEU A 10 5.80 -71.26 42.35
CA LEU A 10 5.04 -72.45 42.77
C LEU A 10 3.95 -72.18 43.82
N LYS A 11 2.68 -72.23 43.39
CA LYS A 11 1.60 -72.87 44.15
C LYS A 11 0.80 -73.77 43.22
N ALA A 12 1.04 -75.07 43.37
CA ALA A 12 0.11 -76.11 42.96
C ALA A 12 -0.81 -76.43 44.14
N SER A 13 -2.11 -76.54 43.89
CA SER A 13 -2.96 -77.45 44.65
C SER A 13 -4.05 -77.96 43.72
N ALA A 14 -3.95 -79.26 43.42
CA ALA A 14 -5.01 -80.12 42.90
C ALA A 14 -6.24 -80.05 43.85
N THR A 15 -7.48 -80.40 43.51
CA THR A 15 -7.94 -81.56 42.74
C THR A 15 -9.46 -81.41 42.63
N ARG A 16 -10.08 -81.70 41.48
CA ARG A 16 -11.10 -82.78 41.36
C ARG A 16 -11.58 -82.91 39.92
N LYS A 17 -11.39 -84.10 39.38
CA LYS A 17 -12.01 -84.59 38.15
C LYS A 17 -13.51 -84.73 38.36
N LEU A 18 -14.30 -84.25 37.42
CA LEU A 18 -15.51 -84.94 36.98
C LEU A 18 -15.62 -84.75 35.47
N ARG A 19 -15.69 -85.90 34.80
CA ARG A 19 -15.67 -86.08 33.36
C ARG A 19 -17.13 -86.34 33.01
N GLU A 20 -17.81 -85.35 32.45
CA GLU A 20 -19.13 -85.53 31.86
C GLU A 20 -19.13 -85.06 30.41
N ALA A 21 -20.01 -85.70 29.66
CA ALA A 21 -19.91 -85.99 28.24
C ALA A 21 -20.03 -84.76 27.32
N LYS A 22 -19.40 -84.87 26.16
CA LYS A 22 -19.60 -83.99 24.99
C LYS A 22 -21.11 -83.89 24.67
N PRO A 23 -21.69 -82.68 24.62
CA PRO A 23 -22.85 -82.41 23.78
C PRO A 23 -22.38 -82.20 22.33
N PRO A 24 -23.28 -82.34 21.33
CA PRO A 24 -22.90 -82.35 19.92
C PRO A 24 -22.28 -81.02 19.50
N GLN A 25 -21.27 -81.07 18.63
CA GLN A 25 -20.90 -79.92 17.82
C GLN A 25 -22.12 -79.57 16.97
N GLU A 26 -22.82 -78.48 17.30
CA GLU A 26 -23.47 -77.69 16.27
C GLU A 26 -22.37 -77.25 15.31
N GLN A 27 -22.38 -77.83 14.11
CA GLN A 27 -21.67 -77.26 12.98
C GLN A 27 -22.26 -75.88 12.75
N MET A 28 -21.66 -74.85 13.36
CA MET A 28 -21.71 -73.52 12.77
C MET A 28 -21.14 -73.65 11.37
N GLN A 29 -22.00 -73.47 10.36
CA GLN A 29 -21.57 -73.30 8.99
C GLN A 29 -20.54 -72.17 8.98
N ILE A 30 -19.27 -72.51 8.74
CA ILE A 30 -18.27 -71.53 8.33
C ILE A 30 -18.77 -71.03 6.97
N GLN A 31 -19.46 -69.89 6.95
CA GLN A 31 -19.68 -69.15 5.71
C GLN A 31 -18.30 -68.94 5.09
N LYS A 32 -18.07 -69.50 3.91
CA LYS A 32 -16.85 -69.23 3.15
C LYS A 32 -16.84 -67.73 2.87
N GLN A 33 -15.93 -67.00 3.52
CA GLN A 33 -15.65 -65.62 3.16
C GLN A 33 -15.19 -65.61 1.71
N GLU A 34 -15.90 -64.86 0.87
CA GLU A 34 -15.50 -64.67 -0.52
C GLU A 34 -14.49 -63.53 -0.59
N ASP A 35 -13.38 -63.72 -1.30
CA ASP A 35 -12.40 -62.66 -1.51
C ASP A 35 -13.03 -61.50 -2.28
N PHE A 36 -13.01 -60.31 -1.68
CA PHE A 36 -13.72 -59.14 -2.22
C PHE A 36 -13.20 -58.73 -3.61
N SER A 37 -11.90 -58.90 -3.84
CA SER A 37 -11.26 -58.58 -5.11
C SER A 37 -11.68 -59.54 -6.22
N SER A 38 -11.76 -60.83 -5.91
CA SER A 38 -12.35 -61.84 -6.80
C SER A 38 -13.82 -61.53 -7.15
N VAL A 39 -14.60 -60.97 -6.22
CA VAL A 39 -15.99 -60.50 -6.49
C VAL A 39 -15.97 -59.29 -7.44
N CYS A 40 -15.08 -58.33 -7.19
CA CYS A 40 -14.89 -57.17 -8.06
C CYS A 40 -14.50 -57.57 -9.48
N GLU A 41 -13.61 -58.56 -9.65
CA GLU A 41 -13.18 -59.07 -10.96
C GLU A 41 -14.36 -59.65 -11.76
N LYS A 42 -15.23 -60.43 -11.10
CA LYS A 42 -16.45 -60.97 -11.73
C LYS A 42 -17.38 -59.86 -12.21
N VAL A 43 -17.57 -58.81 -11.41
CA VAL A 43 -18.40 -57.64 -11.76
C VAL A 43 -17.82 -56.89 -12.96
N VAL A 44 -16.50 -56.69 -12.99
CA VAL A 44 -15.81 -56.02 -14.10
C VAL A 44 -15.92 -56.84 -15.39
N LEU A 45 -15.61 -58.14 -15.35
CA LEU A 45 -15.71 -59.04 -16.50
C LEU A 45 -17.13 -59.08 -17.09
N HIS A 46 -18.14 -59.25 -16.24
CA HIS A 46 -19.54 -59.28 -16.67
C HIS A 46 -19.99 -57.96 -17.31
N THR A 47 -19.51 -56.83 -16.78
CA THR A 47 -19.85 -55.51 -17.31
C THR A 47 -19.15 -55.22 -18.64
N GLU A 48 -17.91 -55.67 -18.81
CA GLU A 48 -17.15 -55.52 -20.07
C GLU A 48 -17.71 -56.41 -21.19
N GLU A 49 -18.26 -57.57 -20.86
CA GLU A 49 -19.01 -58.42 -21.81
C GLU A 49 -20.34 -57.80 -22.27
N THR A 50 -20.96 -56.96 -21.44
CA THR A 50 -22.29 -56.36 -21.69
C THR A 50 -22.25 -54.91 -22.16
N ASN A 51 -21.09 -54.25 -22.14
CA ASN A 51 -20.89 -52.83 -22.50
C ASN A 51 -21.73 -51.81 -21.67
N GLU A 52 -22.24 -52.19 -20.49
CA GLU A 52 -23.08 -51.34 -19.64
C GLU A 52 -22.29 -50.72 -18.47
N THR A 53 -21.64 -49.57 -18.68
CA THR A 53 -20.87 -48.92 -17.59
C THR A 53 -21.77 -48.50 -16.42
N SER A 54 -21.60 -49.14 -15.26
CA SER A 54 -22.37 -48.92 -14.04
C SER A 54 -21.52 -48.35 -12.89
N VAL A 55 -22.17 -47.93 -11.79
CA VAL A 55 -21.45 -47.46 -10.60
C VAL A 55 -20.62 -48.57 -9.94
N ASN A 56 -21.14 -49.80 -9.93
CA ASN A 56 -20.43 -50.98 -9.45
C ASN A 56 -19.19 -51.27 -10.30
N TYR A 57 -19.29 -51.11 -11.61
CA TYR A 57 -18.15 -51.28 -12.52
C TYR A 57 -16.99 -50.36 -12.15
N TYR A 58 -17.23 -49.06 -12.03
CA TYR A 58 -16.17 -48.11 -11.71
C TYR A 58 -15.61 -48.29 -10.29
N PHE A 59 -16.48 -48.62 -9.33
CA PHE A 59 -16.05 -48.91 -7.97
C PHE A 59 -15.15 -50.17 -7.90
N CYS A 60 -15.60 -51.28 -8.48
CA CYS A 60 -14.83 -52.53 -8.54
C CYS A 60 -13.52 -52.36 -9.31
N LYS A 61 -13.54 -51.62 -10.43
CA LYS A 61 -12.33 -51.31 -11.20
C LYS A 61 -11.32 -50.49 -10.41
N ALA A 62 -11.77 -49.55 -9.57
CA ALA A 62 -10.90 -48.80 -8.67
C ALA A 62 -10.25 -49.71 -7.60
N VAL A 63 -11.02 -50.63 -7.02
CA VAL A 63 -10.53 -51.60 -6.02
C VAL A 63 -9.47 -52.52 -6.62
N ILE A 64 -9.74 -53.16 -7.75
CA ILE A 64 -8.78 -54.04 -8.44
C ILE A 64 -7.51 -53.27 -8.81
N ALA A 65 -7.66 -52.06 -9.39
CA ALA A 65 -6.53 -51.25 -9.80
C ALA A 65 -5.66 -50.81 -8.61
N ARG A 66 -6.25 -50.55 -7.44
CA ARG A 66 -5.51 -50.23 -6.22
C ARG A 66 -4.64 -51.41 -5.79
N GLU A 67 -5.18 -52.62 -5.79
CA GLU A 67 -4.44 -53.82 -5.40
C GLU A 67 -3.36 -54.21 -6.39
N ALA A 68 -3.64 -54.03 -7.70
CA ALA A 68 -2.68 -54.22 -8.77
C ALA A 68 -1.62 -53.09 -8.85
N LYS A 69 -1.75 -52.03 -8.04
CA LYS A 69 -0.91 -50.80 -8.06
C LYS A 69 -0.96 -50.06 -9.41
N GLU A 70 -2.06 -50.20 -10.13
CA GLU A 70 -2.34 -49.49 -11.38
C GLU A 70 -2.94 -48.10 -11.08
N PHE A 71 -2.14 -47.22 -10.47
CA PHE A 71 -2.63 -45.93 -9.96
C PHE A 71 -3.30 -45.02 -11.01
N LYS A 72 -3.00 -45.20 -12.30
CA LYS A 72 -3.65 -44.43 -13.37
C LYS A 72 -5.10 -44.90 -13.55
N THR A 73 -5.30 -46.20 -13.74
CA THR A 73 -6.61 -46.84 -13.87
C THR A 73 -7.46 -46.57 -12.64
N GLU A 74 -6.84 -46.69 -11.47
CA GLU A 74 -7.48 -46.40 -10.19
C GLU A 74 -8.01 -44.95 -10.12
N ARG A 75 -7.16 -43.95 -10.37
CA ARG A 75 -7.57 -42.54 -10.35
C ARG A 75 -8.76 -42.26 -11.26
N GLN A 76 -8.75 -42.84 -12.46
CA GLN A 76 -9.82 -42.65 -13.44
C GLN A 76 -11.13 -43.30 -12.96
N ALA A 77 -11.06 -44.55 -12.52
CA ALA A 77 -12.21 -45.29 -12.02
C ALA A 77 -12.83 -44.63 -10.79
N VAL A 78 -12.00 -44.13 -9.86
CA VAL A 78 -12.44 -43.38 -8.69
C VAL A 78 -13.14 -42.07 -9.10
N LEU A 79 -12.55 -41.27 -9.99
CA LEU A 79 -13.14 -39.98 -10.40
C LEU A 79 -14.44 -40.16 -11.21
N ASN A 80 -14.61 -41.27 -11.93
CA ASN A 80 -15.87 -41.59 -12.62
C ASN A 80 -17.06 -41.74 -11.65
N LEU A 81 -16.80 -41.99 -10.37
CA LEU A 81 -17.86 -42.03 -9.34
C LEU A 81 -18.55 -40.67 -9.13
N ILE A 82 -17.94 -39.54 -9.56
CA ILE A 82 -18.54 -38.20 -9.48
C ILE A 82 -19.88 -38.16 -10.22
N ALA A 83 -19.99 -38.83 -11.37
CA ALA A 83 -21.19 -38.86 -12.20
C ALA A 83 -22.40 -39.50 -11.51
N PHE A 84 -22.16 -40.28 -10.45
CA PHE A 84 -23.19 -40.97 -9.66
C PHE A 84 -23.51 -40.24 -8.34
N SER A 85 -22.91 -39.06 -8.11
CA SER A 85 -23.29 -38.22 -6.98
C SER A 85 -24.78 -37.85 -7.08
N GLY A 86 -25.51 -38.12 -6.00
CA GLY A 86 -26.97 -37.95 -5.93
C GLY A 86 -27.79 -39.23 -6.17
N THR A 87 -27.17 -40.37 -6.49
CA THR A 87 -27.88 -41.67 -6.58
C THR A 87 -27.78 -42.49 -5.29
N SER A 88 -28.69 -43.45 -5.11
CA SER A 88 -28.67 -44.39 -3.98
C SER A 88 -27.45 -45.32 -4.07
N VAL A 89 -26.83 -45.59 -2.93
CA VAL A 89 -25.72 -46.56 -2.83
C VAL A 89 -26.22 -47.95 -3.17
N THR A 90 -25.46 -48.66 -4.00
CA THR A 90 -25.73 -50.06 -4.34
C THR A 90 -25.38 -50.99 -3.18
N PRO A 91 -26.06 -52.14 -3.03
CA PRO A 91 -25.77 -53.10 -1.97
C PRO A 91 -24.29 -53.52 -1.88
N LEU A 92 -23.62 -53.72 -3.03
CA LEU A 92 -22.20 -54.09 -3.07
C LEU A 92 -21.29 -53.02 -2.43
N ILE A 93 -21.48 -51.76 -2.80
CA ILE A 93 -20.74 -50.63 -2.24
C ILE A 93 -21.08 -50.44 -0.76
N GLN A 94 -22.34 -50.65 -0.37
CA GLN A 94 -22.75 -50.57 1.04
C GLN A 94 -22.05 -51.64 1.88
N SER A 95 -22.05 -52.91 1.44
CA SER A 95 -21.32 -54.00 2.10
C SER A 95 -19.81 -53.71 2.18
N ALA A 96 -19.23 -53.07 1.16
CA ALA A 96 -17.82 -52.68 1.18
C ALA A 96 -17.52 -51.57 2.21
N LEU A 97 -18.38 -50.56 2.31
CA LEU A 97 -18.26 -49.48 3.29
C LEU A 97 -18.47 -49.98 4.73
N ASP A 98 -19.37 -50.94 4.91
CA ASP A 98 -19.64 -51.56 6.21
C ASP A 98 -18.57 -52.58 6.62
N GLN A 99 -17.71 -52.98 5.68
CA GLN A 99 -16.74 -54.07 5.83
C GLN A 99 -17.44 -55.36 6.28
N ASP A 100 -18.46 -55.73 5.51
CA ASP A 100 -19.32 -56.88 5.75
C ASP A 100 -18.50 -58.18 5.93
N GLU A 101 -18.79 -58.94 7.00
CA GLU A 101 -18.08 -60.17 7.37
C GLU A 101 -18.19 -61.27 6.30
N GLN A 102 -19.15 -61.13 5.36
CA GLN A 102 -19.31 -61.99 4.19
C GLN A 102 -18.08 -61.96 3.26
N TYR A 103 -17.32 -60.86 3.23
CA TYR A 103 -16.18 -60.67 2.34
C TYR A 103 -14.84 -60.61 3.09
N ALA A 104 -13.81 -61.20 2.48
CA ALA A 104 -12.43 -61.00 2.93
C ALA A 104 -11.81 -59.82 2.18
N PHE A 105 -11.45 -58.76 2.91
CA PHE A 105 -10.81 -57.55 2.37
C PHE A 105 -9.30 -57.56 2.64
N SER A 106 -8.49 -57.09 1.69
CA SER A 106 -7.06 -56.88 1.91
C SER A 106 -6.80 -55.69 2.85
N GLU A 107 -5.63 -55.65 3.51
CA GLU A 107 -5.26 -54.57 4.43
C GLU A 107 -5.32 -53.18 3.75
N GLN A 108 -4.93 -53.11 2.47
CA GLN A 108 -4.96 -51.87 1.69
C GLN A 108 -6.38 -51.38 1.46
N ILE A 109 -7.30 -52.28 1.09
CA ILE A 109 -8.71 -51.95 0.85
C ILE A 109 -9.44 -51.64 2.16
N CYS A 110 -9.16 -52.39 3.24
CA CYS A 110 -9.61 -52.07 4.59
C CYS A 110 -9.20 -50.65 5.01
N ALA A 111 -7.96 -50.25 4.75
CA ALA A 111 -7.47 -48.91 5.07
C ALA A 111 -8.22 -47.82 4.29
N VAL A 112 -8.48 -48.03 2.99
CA VAL A 112 -9.28 -47.07 2.19
C VAL A 112 -10.70 -46.95 2.74
N PHE A 113 -11.42 -48.05 2.94
CA PHE A 113 -12.82 -47.98 3.38
C PHE A 113 -13.00 -47.48 4.81
N SER A 114 -12.01 -47.70 5.69
CA SER A 114 -12.00 -47.11 7.03
C SER A 114 -11.97 -45.57 6.99
N LEU A 115 -11.27 -44.99 6.01
CA LEU A 115 -11.26 -43.54 5.78
C LEU A 115 -12.62 -43.04 5.24
N ALA A 116 -13.29 -43.82 4.39
CA ALA A 116 -14.61 -43.47 3.85
C ALA A 116 -15.69 -43.48 4.94
N LYS A 117 -15.67 -44.46 5.85
CA LYS A 117 -16.64 -44.60 6.95
C LYS A 117 -16.53 -43.48 7.99
N SER A 118 -15.35 -42.90 8.15
CA SER A 118 -15.11 -41.77 9.05
C SER A 118 -15.35 -40.41 8.39
N ASP A 119 -15.68 -40.39 7.10
CA ASP A 119 -15.97 -39.15 6.38
C ASP A 119 -17.40 -38.68 6.66
N ALA A 120 -17.55 -37.39 6.96
CA ALA A 120 -18.85 -36.80 7.16
C ALA A 120 -19.57 -36.51 5.83
N SER A 121 -18.95 -36.71 4.67
CA SER A 121 -19.49 -36.33 3.33
C SER A 121 -20.98 -36.62 3.15
N THR A 122 -21.69 -35.70 2.51
CA THR A 122 -23.13 -35.84 2.23
C THR A 122 -23.44 -36.91 1.18
N SER A 123 -22.43 -37.35 0.42
CA SER A 123 -22.54 -38.39 -0.59
C SER A 123 -21.57 -39.53 -0.33
N PRO A 124 -22.03 -40.79 -0.24
CA PRO A 124 -21.16 -41.95 -0.07
C PRO A 124 -20.10 -42.09 -1.19
N TYR A 125 -20.41 -41.66 -2.42
CA TYR A 125 -19.45 -41.62 -3.51
C TYR A 125 -18.35 -40.58 -3.30
N MET A 126 -18.68 -39.41 -2.75
CA MET A 126 -17.68 -38.39 -2.41
C MET A 126 -16.81 -38.85 -1.23
N ALA A 127 -17.38 -39.51 -0.24
CA ALA A 127 -16.62 -40.16 0.84
C ALA A 127 -15.62 -41.19 0.29
N ILE A 128 -16.04 -42.04 -0.66
CA ILE A 128 -15.15 -43.01 -1.32
C ILE A 128 -14.05 -42.29 -2.09
N ILE A 129 -14.38 -41.31 -2.94
CA ILE A 129 -13.39 -40.54 -3.71
C ILE A 129 -12.34 -39.93 -2.78
N ARG A 130 -12.80 -39.27 -1.71
CA ARG A 130 -11.95 -38.61 -0.73
C ARG A 130 -11.05 -39.61 0.00
N ALA A 131 -11.58 -40.76 0.39
CA ALA A 131 -10.82 -41.84 1.00
C ALA A 131 -9.72 -42.40 0.07
N PHE A 132 -10.03 -42.60 -1.21
CA PHE A 132 -9.03 -43.01 -2.19
C PHE A 132 -7.91 -41.97 -2.34
N ILE A 133 -8.23 -40.67 -2.40
CA ILE A 133 -7.21 -39.61 -2.43
C ILE A 133 -6.34 -39.66 -1.17
N LEU A 134 -6.95 -39.69 0.01
CA LEU A 134 -6.27 -39.63 1.31
C LEU A 134 -5.47 -40.89 1.66
N SER A 135 -5.82 -42.05 1.08
CA SER A 135 -5.05 -43.29 1.23
C SER A 135 -3.72 -43.28 0.47
N GLY A 136 -3.52 -42.32 -0.46
CA GLY A 136 -2.26 -42.13 -1.16
C GLY A 136 -1.21 -41.36 -0.34
N THR A 137 -0.01 -41.19 -0.89
CA THR A 137 0.99 -40.30 -0.27
C THR A 137 0.65 -38.83 -0.51
N LYS A 138 0.96 -37.94 0.44
CA LYS A 138 0.65 -36.50 0.35
C LYS A 138 1.13 -35.82 -0.95
N GLN A 139 2.28 -36.26 -1.49
CA GLN A 139 2.83 -35.73 -2.73
C GLN A 139 1.99 -36.10 -3.96
N GLN A 140 1.21 -37.18 -3.88
CA GLN A 140 0.40 -37.72 -4.97
C GLN A 140 -1.03 -37.18 -5.00
N TYR A 141 -1.49 -36.41 -4.02
CA TYR A 141 -2.88 -35.90 -4.02
C TYR A 141 -3.20 -35.07 -5.26
N ALA A 142 -2.33 -34.13 -5.65
CA ALA A 142 -2.44 -33.37 -6.91
C ALA A 142 -2.64 -34.25 -8.16
N THR A 143 -2.20 -35.51 -8.16
CA THR A 143 -2.34 -36.39 -9.33
C THR A 143 -3.79 -36.76 -9.63
N TYR A 144 -4.67 -36.83 -8.62
CA TYR A 144 -6.11 -37.04 -8.82
C TYR A 144 -6.74 -35.81 -9.49
N PHE A 145 -6.43 -34.61 -8.99
CA PHE A 145 -6.93 -33.36 -9.58
C PHE A 145 -6.38 -33.10 -10.98
N ASN A 146 -5.10 -33.40 -11.23
CA ASN A 146 -4.51 -33.35 -12.56
C ASN A 146 -5.16 -34.37 -13.51
N CYS A 147 -5.54 -35.54 -13.02
CA CYS A 147 -6.28 -36.54 -13.78
C CYS A 147 -7.67 -36.02 -14.17
N LEU A 148 -8.40 -35.39 -13.23
CA LEU A 148 -9.69 -34.73 -13.50
C LEU A 148 -9.57 -33.65 -14.58
N MET A 149 -8.50 -32.84 -14.53
CA MET A 149 -8.24 -31.74 -15.47
C MET A 149 -7.69 -32.20 -16.83
N GLY A 150 -7.39 -33.49 -17.01
CA GLY A 150 -6.77 -34.00 -18.23
C GLY A 150 -5.29 -33.62 -18.42
N ILE A 151 -4.57 -33.29 -17.34
CA ILE A 151 -3.17 -32.83 -17.37
C ILE A 151 -2.24 -33.97 -16.90
N SER A 152 -1.74 -34.83 -17.79
CA SER A 152 -0.70 -35.83 -17.48
C SER A 152 0.21 -36.09 -18.67
N ALA A 153 1.51 -36.27 -18.41
CA ALA A 153 2.53 -36.55 -19.41
C ALA A 153 2.53 -38.02 -19.92
N SER A 154 1.65 -38.89 -19.40
CA SER A 154 1.65 -40.35 -19.66
C SER A 154 0.31 -40.90 -20.18
N PHE A 155 -0.43 -40.10 -20.95
CA PHE A 155 -1.68 -40.53 -21.61
C PHE A 155 -1.46 -41.22 -22.95
N ASN A 156 -0.66 -42.29 -23.01
CA ASN A 156 -0.34 -42.95 -24.28
C ASN A 156 -0.92 -44.36 -24.49
N LYS A 157 -1.77 -44.92 -23.61
CA LYS A 157 -2.38 -46.25 -23.89
C LYS A 157 -3.84 -46.49 -23.51
N GLU A 158 -4.51 -45.55 -22.84
CA GLU A 158 -5.96 -45.60 -22.63
C GLU A 158 -6.41 -44.16 -22.37
N LEU A 159 -7.37 -43.68 -23.16
CA LEU A 159 -8.00 -42.38 -23.00
C LEU A 159 -8.96 -42.49 -21.81
N PRO A 160 -8.72 -41.80 -20.68
CA PRO A 160 -9.85 -41.44 -19.85
C PRO A 160 -10.67 -40.41 -20.62
N ILE A 161 -11.76 -40.82 -21.24
CA ILE A 161 -12.83 -39.86 -21.54
C ILE A 161 -13.72 -39.85 -20.31
N PHE A 162 -13.21 -39.25 -19.23
CA PHE A 162 -14.09 -38.56 -18.31
C PHE A 162 -14.67 -37.43 -19.15
N ASP A 163 -15.85 -37.65 -19.73
CA ASP A 163 -16.50 -36.63 -20.51
C ASP A 163 -17.01 -35.58 -19.52
N ILE A 164 -16.13 -34.67 -19.13
CA ILE A 164 -16.47 -33.66 -18.14
C ILE A 164 -17.65 -32.82 -18.60
N SER A 165 -17.89 -32.75 -19.92
CA SER A 165 -19.06 -32.13 -20.53
C SER A 165 -20.39 -32.86 -20.22
N LYS A 166 -20.33 -34.13 -19.80
CA LYS A 166 -21.49 -34.91 -19.33
C LYS A 166 -21.76 -34.77 -17.84
N LEU A 167 -20.85 -34.19 -17.06
CA LEU A 167 -21.12 -33.91 -15.66
C LEU A 167 -22.01 -32.68 -15.51
N LYS A 168 -22.93 -32.75 -14.56
CA LYS A 168 -23.74 -31.59 -14.18
C LYS A 168 -22.91 -30.65 -13.30
N ASN A 169 -23.14 -29.35 -13.41
CA ASN A 169 -22.47 -28.34 -12.59
C ASN A 169 -22.56 -28.65 -11.09
N ALA A 170 -23.72 -29.08 -10.60
CA ALA A 170 -23.92 -29.50 -9.20
C ALA A 170 -22.97 -30.64 -8.76
N GLN A 171 -22.63 -31.58 -9.64
CA GLN A 171 -21.73 -32.70 -9.33
C GLN A 171 -20.26 -32.23 -9.25
N LEU A 172 -19.85 -31.32 -10.13
CA LEU A 172 -18.53 -30.70 -10.11
C LEU A 172 -18.34 -29.80 -8.88
N LEU A 173 -19.35 -29.01 -8.53
CA LEU A 173 -19.34 -28.17 -7.33
C LEU A 173 -19.30 -29.01 -6.06
N ALA A 174 -20.08 -30.09 -5.97
CA ALA A 174 -20.04 -31.02 -4.85
C ALA A 174 -18.66 -31.70 -4.72
N PHE A 175 -18.07 -32.15 -5.84
CA PHE A 175 -16.71 -32.68 -5.84
C PHE A 175 -15.70 -31.65 -5.31
N TYR A 176 -15.75 -30.41 -5.81
CA TYR A 176 -14.85 -29.35 -5.39
C TYR A 176 -15.01 -29.07 -3.89
N GLU A 177 -16.23 -28.90 -3.40
CA GLU A 177 -16.54 -28.64 -1.99
C GLU A 177 -15.95 -29.72 -1.08
N GLU A 178 -16.15 -31.00 -1.41
CA GLU A 178 -15.73 -32.12 -0.57
C GLU A 178 -14.20 -32.35 -0.59
N THR A 179 -13.51 -31.94 -1.68
CA THR A 179 -12.11 -32.35 -1.91
C THR A 179 -11.08 -31.22 -1.92
N HIS A 180 -11.46 -29.95 -2.15
CA HIS A 180 -10.50 -28.85 -2.30
C HIS A 180 -9.60 -28.68 -1.07
N ARG A 181 -10.12 -28.89 0.14
CA ARG A 181 -9.34 -28.80 1.39
C ARG A 181 -8.24 -29.84 1.52
N ILE A 182 -8.31 -30.96 0.79
CA ILE A 182 -7.20 -31.94 0.75
C ILE A 182 -5.92 -31.29 0.23
N LEU A 183 -6.05 -30.38 -0.74
CA LEU A 183 -4.93 -29.62 -1.30
C LEU A 183 -4.41 -28.55 -0.34
N LEU A 184 -5.26 -28.06 0.57
CA LEU A 184 -4.89 -27.06 1.57
C LEU A 184 -4.32 -27.70 2.85
N ASP A 185 -5.14 -28.47 3.54
CA ASP A 185 -4.90 -28.96 4.91
C ASP A 185 -3.90 -30.14 4.92
N ASN A 186 -4.02 -31.06 3.95
CA ASN A 186 -3.28 -32.31 3.99
C ASN A 186 -1.96 -32.29 3.20
N SER A 187 -1.84 -31.43 2.18
CA SER A 187 -0.67 -31.39 1.27
C SER A 187 -0.06 -30.01 1.03
N ARG A 188 -0.75 -28.91 1.38
CA ARG A 188 -0.30 -27.52 1.12
C ARG A 188 0.08 -27.24 -0.34
N GLN A 189 -0.59 -27.89 -1.29
CA GLN A 189 -0.36 -27.78 -2.73
C GLN A 189 -1.19 -26.62 -3.33
N LEU A 190 -0.92 -25.37 -2.90
CA LEU A 190 -1.69 -24.18 -3.29
C LEU A 190 -1.78 -23.97 -4.82
N TYR A 191 -0.71 -24.27 -5.56
CA TYR A 191 -0.71 -24.14 -7.02
C TYR A 191 -1.64 -25.15 -7.72
N ALA A 192 -1.76 -26.36 -7.16
CA ALA A 192 -2.70 -27.35 -7.68
C ALA A 192 -4.15 -26.93 -7.36
N LEU A 193 -4.36 -26.33 -6.18
CA LEU A 193 -5.67 -25.76 -5.82
C LEU A 193 -6.04 -24.60 -6.76
N GLU A 194 -5.14 -23.66 -7.02
CA GLU A 194 -5.38 -22.55 -7.98
C GLU A 194 -5.79 -23.07 -9.36
N LYS A 195 -5.12 -24.11 -9.86
CA LYS A 195 -5.47 -24.74 -11.14
C LYS A 195 -6.85 -25.38 -11.09
N LEU A 196 -7.15 -26.12 -10.03
CA LEU A 196 -8.44 -26.78 -9.84
C LEU A 196 -9.57 -25.75 -9.76
N THR A 197 -9.42 -24.70 -8.94
CA THR A 197 -10.39 -23.60 -8.79
C THR A 197 -10.73 -23.00 -10.14
N LYS A 198 -9.71 -22.59 -10.90
CA LYS A 198 -9.89 -21.99 -12.24
C LYS A 198 -10.51 -22.96 -13.23
N PHE A 199 -10.15 -24.24 -13.15
CA PHE A 199 -10.70 -25.26 -14.02
C PHE A 199 -12.19 -25.47 -13.74
N ILE A 200 -12.59 -25.67 -12.48
CA ILE A 200 -13.99 -25.87 -12.11
C ILE A 200 -14.81 -24.63 -12.43
N SER A 201 -14.35 -23.45 -12.05
CA SER A 201 -14.98 -22.15 -12.34
C SER A 201 -15.32 -21.96 -13.82
N ARG A 202 -14.40 -22.31 -14.73
CA ARG A 202 -14.64 -22.26 -16.18
C ARG A 202 -15.69 -23.25 -16.68
N GLN A 203 -15.83 -24.41 -16.02
CA GLN A 203 -16.80 -25.43 -16.43
C GLN A 203 -18.22 -25.09 -15.96
N VAL A 204 -18.34 -24.59 -14.74
CA VAL A 204 -19.65 -24.34 -14.11
C VAL A 204 -20.25 -22.98 -14.48
N GLY A 205 -19.44 -22.02 -14.90
CA GLY A 205 -19.91 -20.71 -15.36
C GLY A 205 -20.60 -19.92 -14.25
N GLU A 206 -21.87 -19.56 -14.46
CA GLU A 206 -22.67 -18.82 -13.48
C GLU A 206 -23.11 -19.68 -12.28
N ASP A 207 -23.18 -21.01 -12.43
CA ASP A 207 -23.48 -21.92 -11.33
C ASP A 207 -22.27 -22.00 -10.40
N THR A 208 -22.35 -21.39 -9.21
CA THR A 208 -21.19 -21.26 -8.32
C THR A 208 -21.51 -21.58 -6.86
N CYS A 209 -20.49 -21.61 -6.01
CA CYS A 209 -20.61 -21.80 -4.57
C CYS A 209 -19.63 -20.92 -3.80
N GLN A 210 -19.89 -20.75 -2.51
CA GLN A 210 -19.06 -19.93 -1.62
C GLN A 210 -17.58 -20.34 -1.63
N SER A 211 -17.25 -21.63 -1.49
CA SER A 211 -15.85 -22.07 -1.48
C SER A 211 -15.13 -21.77 -2.80
N LEU A 212 -15.80 -21.94 -3.94
CA LEU A 212 -15.22 -21.66 -5.25
C LEU A 212 -14.92 -20.17 -5.41
N LEU A 213 -15.88 -19.30 -5.09
CA LEU A 213 -15.73 -17.85 -5.16
C LEU A 213 -14.69 -17.31 -4.16
N PHE A 214 -14.61 -17.89 -2.96
CA PHE A 214 -13.57 -17.54 -1.99
C PHE A 214 -12.18 -17.76 -2.59
N PHE A 215 -11.93 -18.92 -3.19
CA PHE A 215 -10.62 -19.22 -3.76
C PHE A 215 -10.35 -18.44 -5.05
N GLU A 216 -11.35 -18.15 -5.88
CA GLU A 216 -11.20 -17.23 -7.02
C GLU A 216 -10.80 -15.82 -6.57
N ALA A 217 -11.46 -15.30 -5.53
CA ALA A 217 -11.10 -14.03 -4.91
C ALA A 217 -9.68 -14.07 -4.33
N TYR A 218 -9.35 -15.12 -3.57
CA TYR A 218 -8.04 -15.30 -2.93
C TYR A 218 -6.88 -15.35 -3.94
N PHE A 219 -7.02 -16.13 -5.01
CA PHE A 219 -5.96 -16.25 -6.04
C PHE A 219 -5.87 -15.02 -6.96
N SER A 220 -6.91 -14.18 -6.98
CA SER A 220 -6.93 -12.93 -7.74
C SER A 220 -6.43 -11.72 -6.94
N LEU A 221 -6.33 -11.82 -5.61
CA LEU A 221 -6.12 -10.70 -4.69
C LEU A 221 -4.94 -9.79 -5.07
N GLU A 222 -3.77 -10.37 -5.36
CA GLU A 222 -2.56 -9.59 -5.69
C GLU A 222 -2.45 -9.28 -7.19
N ARG A 223 -3.06 -10.08 -8.08
CA ARG A 223 -2.94 -9.91 -9.54
C ARG A 223 -3.98 -8.94 -10.11
N ASN A 224 -5.19 -8.98 -9.58
CA ASN A 224 -6.30 -8.12 -9.97
C ASN A 224 -7.23 -7.90 -8.76
N PRO A 225 -6.89 -6.95 -7.88
CA PRO A 225 -7.66 -6.63 -6.68
C PRO A 225 -9.13 -6.29 -6.98
N LYS A 226 -9.42 -5.58 -8.09
CA LYS A 226 -10.80 -5.25 -8.52
C LYS A 226 -11.62 -6.51 -8.74
N HIS A 227 -11.07 -7.45 -9.49
CA HIS A 227 -11.74 -8.72 -9.80
C HIS A 227 -11.88 -9.61 -8.56
N SER A 228 -10.91 -9.54 -7.63
CA SER A 228 -11.02 -10.20 -6.32
C SER A 228 -12.24 -9.69 -5.53
N ILE A 229 -12.43 -8.37 -5.48
CA ILE A 229 -13.58 -7.74 -4.81
C ILE A 229 -14.90 -8.12 -5.51
N GLU A 230 -14.93 -8.20 -6.84
CA GLU A 230 -16.11 -8.66 -7.59
C GLU A 230 -16.54 -10.08 -7.18
N PHE A 231 -15.61 -11.04 -7.12
CA PHE A 231 -15.90 -12.39 -6.65
C PHE A 231 -16.31 -12.42 -5.17
N ALA A 232 -15.70 -11.57 -4.34
CA ALA A 232 -16.10 -11.45 -2.94
C ALA A 232 -17.56 -11.00 -2.81
N ARG A 233 -18.03 -10.06 -3.63
CA ARG A 233 -19.45 -9.66 -3.62
C ARG A 233 -20.37 -10.80 -4.08
N LEU A 234 -20.01 -11.54 -5.12
CA LEU A 234 -20.79 -12.70 -5.59
C LEU A 234 -20.91 -13.80 -4.52
N PHE A 235 -19.89 -13.94 -3.66
CA PHE A 235 -19.86 -14.92 -2.57
C PHE A 235 -21.06 -14.77 -1.63
N LEU A 236 -21.46 -13.54 -1.32
CA LEU A 236 -22.54 -13.25 -0.36
C LEU A 236 -23.89 -13.81 -0.82
N SER A 237 -24.12 -13.86 -2.14
CA SER A 237 -25.33 -14.42 -2.75
C SER A 237 -25.23 -15.90 -3.13
N ALA A 238 -24.03 -16.49 -3.07
CA ALA A 238 -23.80 -17.86 -3.50
C ALA A 238 -24.21 -18.88 -2.43
N PRO A 239 -24.65 -20.10 -2.82
CA PRO A 239 -24.98 -21.15 -1.88
C PRO A 239 -23.73 -21.67 -1.16
N ASN A 240 -23.84 -21.91 0.15
CA ASN A 240 -22.85 -22.65 0.91
C ASN A 240 -23.15 -24.15 0.85
N LEU A 241 -22.43 -24.87 -0.03
CA LEU A 241 -22.62 -26.31 -0.23
C LEU A 241 -22.01 -27.17 0.89
N SER A 242 -21.26 -26.58 1.82
CA SER A 242 -20.57 -27.30 2.89
C SER A 242 -21.46 -27.76 4.05
N ALA A 243 -22.76 -27.47 4.00
CA ALA A 243 -23.71 -27.68 5.11
C ALA A 243 -23.21 -27.11 6.45
N GLY A 244 -22.49 -25.99 6.42
CA GLY A 244 -21.97 -25.29 7.61
C GLY A 244 -20.63 -25.80 8.14
N ARG A 245 -19.97 -26.74 7.46
CA ARG A 245 -18.63 -27.24 7.86
C ARG A 245 -17.52 -26.24 7.60
N THR A 246 -17.67 -25.46 6.54
CA THR A 246 -16.68 -24.47 6.12
C THR A 246 -17.39 -23.13 5.94
N ASN A 247 -16.91 -22.14 6.70
CA ASN A 247 -17.33 -20.76 6.55
C ASN A 247 -16.09 -19.92 6.22
N TYR A 248 -16.07 -19.38 5.00
CA TYR A 248 -14.99 -18.53 4.51
C TYR A 248 -15.28 -17.04 4.65
N LEU A 249 -16.46 -16.65 5.13
CA LEU A 249 -16.92 -15.26 5.14
C LEU A 249 -15.95 -14.32 5.86
N SER A 250 -15.59 -14.61 7.12
CA SER A 250 -14.66 -13.76 7.88
C SER A 250 -13.27 -13.67 7.25
N SER A 251 -12.77 -14.76 6.65
CA SER A 251 -11.48 -14.76 5.94
C SER A 251 -11.53 -13.97 4.63
N LEU A 252 -12.63 -14.12 3.88
CA LEU A 252 -12.90 -13.36 2.65
C LEU A 252 -12.97 -11.87 2.97
N ALA A 253 -13.79 -11.52 3.96
CA ALA A 253 -14.00 -10.16 4.44
C ALA A 253 -12.69 -9.49 4.82
N TYR A 254 -11.86 -10.16 5.63
CA TYR A 254 -10.56 -9.65 6.03
C TYR A 254 -9.65 -9.37 4.81
N ASN A 255 -9.53 -10.33 3.89
CA ASN A 255 -8.69 -10.16 2.69
C ASN A 255 -9.22 -9.06 1.77
N THR A 256 -10.54 -8.97 1.62
CA THR A 256 -11.20 -7.99 0.73
C THR A 256 -11.08 -6.57 1.29
N ALA A 257 -11.25 -6.40 2.61
CA ALA A 257 -11.01 -5.13 3.29
C ALA A 257 -9.56 -4.67 3.12
N HIS A 258 -8.59 -5.57 3.28
CA HIS A 258 -7.17 -5.25 3.02
C HIS A 258 -6.90 -4.84 1.57
N ALA A 259 -7.48 -5.53 0.59
CA ALA A 259 -7.34 -5.15 -0.81
C ALA A 259 -7.97 -3.78 -1.11
N ALA A 260 -9.15 -3.49 -0.54
CA ALA A 260 -9.80 -2.20 -0.66
C ALA A 260 -8.95 -1.07 -0.06
N ILE A 261 -8.35 -1.28 1.12
CA ILE A 261 -7.42 -0.31 1.74
C ILE A 261 -6.21 -0.06 0.81
N LYS A 262 -5.61 -1.11 0.23
CA LYS A 262 -4.49 -0.96 -0.73
C LYS A 262 -4.89 -0.16 -1.97
N MET A 263 -6.17 -0.22 -2.36
CA MET A 263 -6.73 0.53 -3.49
C MET A 263 -7.23 1.94 -3.11
N ALA A 264 -7.06 2.36 -1.85
CA ALA A 264 -7.61 3.58 -1.30
C ALA A 264 -9.16 3.70 -1.38
N ASP A 265 -9.87 2.57 -1.35
CA ASP A 265 -11.34 2.51 -1.34
C ASP A 265 -11.84 2.27 0.08
N THR A 266 -12.03 3.36 0.84
CA THR A 266 -12.42 3.32 2.26
C THR A 266 -13.85 2.83 2.45
N GLU A 267 -14.75 3.13 1.51
CA GLU A 267 -16.15 2.67 1.52
C GLU A 267 -16.21 1.15 1.42
N GLN A 268 -15.52 0.55 0.45
CA GLN A 268 -15.44 -0.90 0.34
C GLN A 268 -14.76 -1.54 1.53
N ALA A 269 -13.67 -0.95 2.03
CA ALA A 269 -12.99 -1.48 3.20
C ALA A 269 -13.91 -1.48 4.42
N GLY A 270 -14.67 -0.39 4.63
CA GLY A 270 -15.64 -0.25 5.71
C GLY A 270 -16.74 -1.31 5.64
N TYR A 271 -17.34 -1.49 4.45
CA TYR A 271 -18.36 -2.50 4.22
C TYR A 271 -17.92 -3.92 4.61
N TRP A 272 -16.68 -4.31 4.26
CA TRP A 272 -16.19 -5.66 4.52
C TRP A 272 -15.79 -5.90 5.97
N ILE A 273 -15.45 -4.88 6.75
CA ILE A 273 -15.08 -5.05 8.17
C ILE A 273 -16.21 -5.68 8.98
N ASP A 274 -17.46 -5.36 8.68
CA ASP A 274 -18.63 -5.85 9.44
C ASP A 274 -18.83 -7.37 9.32
N TYR A 275 -18.18 -8.00 8.35
CA TYR A 275 -18.20 -9.45 8.15
C TYR A 275 -16.99 -10.17 8.78
N VAL A 276 -16.11 -9.46 9.49
CA VAL A 276 -14.93 -10.03 10.15
C VAL A 276 -15.27 -10.41 11.60
N ASP A 277 -15.36 -11.72 11.86
CA ASP A 277 -15.69 -12.27 13.19
C ASP A 277 -14.58 -12.10 14.26
N ASP A 278 -13.38 -11.68 13.86
CA ASP A 278 -12.21 -11.53 14.73
C ASP A 278 -12.02 -10.05 15.10
N ASP A 279 -12.37 -9.71 16.35
CA ASP A 279 -12.36 -8.32 16.84
C ASP A 279 -10.99 -7.65 16.73
N ASP A 280 -9.90 -8.38 16.96
CA ASP A 280 -8.54 -7.84 16.86
C ASP A 280 -8.17 -7.51 15.41
N LYS A 281 -8.54 -8.38 14.47
CA LYS A 281 -8.38 -8.13 13.04
C LYS A 281 -9.25 -6.97 12.56
N ALA A 282 -10.51 -6.93 12.98
CA ALA A 282 -11.43 -5.85 12.67
C ALA A 282 -10.91 -4.51 13.22
N ALA A 283 -10.42 -4.48 14.46
CA ALA A 283 -9.83 -3.27 15.07
C ALA A 283 -8.57 -2.81 14.34
N THR A 284 -7.76 -3.74 13.82
CA THR A 284 -6.56 -3.43 13.03
C THR A 284 -6.94 -2.82 11.67
N LEU A 285 -7.98 -3.37 11.02
CA LEU A 285 -8.52 -2.82 9.77
C LEU A 285 -9.11 -1.42 10.00
N ARG A 286 -9.93 -1.22 11.04
CA ARG A 286 -10.50 0.10 11.39
C ARG A 286 -9.43 1.16 11.60
N ARG A 287 -8.35 0.82 12.33
CA ARG A 287 -7.18 1.72 12.49
C ARG A 287 -6.51 2.05 11.16
N SER A 288 -6.42 1.08 10.25
CA SER A 288 -5.81 1.26 8.93
C SER A 288 -6.68 2.15 8.03
N ILE A 289 -8.01 1.99 8.08
CA ILE A 289 -8.96 2.87 7.38
C ILE A 289 -8.87 4.29 7.94
N ALA A 290 -8.95 4.47 9.26
CA ALA A 290 -8.90 5.80 9.87
C ALA A 290 -7.60 6.54 9.49
N LYS A 291 -6.46 5.84 9.48
CA LYS A 291 -5.19 6.41 9.03
C LYS A 291 -5.19 6.78 7.54
N LEU A 292 -5.85 5.97 6.70
CA LEU A 292 -6.00 6.26 5.28
C LEU A 292 -6.93 7.47 5.05
N GLU A 293 -8.04 7.55 5.78
CA GLU A 293 -8.96 8.69 5.75
C GLU A 293 -8.27 9.98 6.20
N GLU A 294 -7.47 9.93 7.28
CA GLU A 294 -6.66 11.05 7.74
C GLU A 294 -5.69 11.53 6.66
N LYS A 295 -5.03 10.60 5.96
CA LYS A 295 -4.13 10.92 4.85
C LYS A 295 -4.85 11.54 3.66
N ILE A 296 -6.00 10.97 3.27
CA ILE A 296 -6.84 11.50 2.19
C ILE A 296 -7.32 12.91 2.57
N GLY A 297 -7.77 13.10 3.82
CA GLY A 297 -8.17 14.40 4.37
C GLY A 297 -7.03 15.41 4.32
N ALA A 298 -5.85 15.06 4.84
CA ALA A 298 -4.66 15.93 4.83
C ALA A 298 -4.27 16.38 3.42
N ARG A 299 -4.34 15.48 2.43
CA ARG A 299 -4.09 15.81 1.03
C ARG A 299 -5.17 16.68 0.42
N THR A 300 -6.44 16.39 0.73
CA THR A 300 -7.59 17.16 0.26
C THR A 300 -7.51 18.59 0.78
N ASP A 301 -7.31 18.76 2.09
CA ASP A 301 -7.27 20.06 2.75
C ASP A 301 -5.93 20.81 2.59
N HIS A 302 -4.95 20.22 1.89
CA HIS A 302 -3.64 20.82 1.75
C HIS A 302 -3.71 22.16 1.01
N PRO A 303 -3.08 23.25 1.50
CA PRO A 303 -3.15 24.58 0.87
C PRO A 303 -2.64 24.65 -0.57
N LEU A 304 -1.77 23.72 -0.98
CA LEU A 304 -1.26 23.62 -2.36
C LEU A 304 -2.08 22.68 -3.26
N ASN A 305 -3.18 22.09 -2.77
CA ASN A 305 -4.01 21.19 -3.57
C ASN A 305 -4.64 21.98 -4.74
N PRO A 306 -4.25 21.68 -5.99
CA PRO A 306 -4.67 22.49 -7.14
C PRO A 306 -6.16 22.37 -7.46
N GLU A 307 -6.87 21.38 -6.93
CA GLU A 307 -8.33 21.24 -7.11
C GLU A 307 -9.12 22.33 -6.37
N HIS A 308 -8.56 22.90 -5.30
CA HIS A 308 -9.20 23.94 -4.51
C HIS A 308 -8.74 25.36 -4.88
N ILE A 309 -7.72 25.49 -5.74
CA ILE A 309 -7.14 26.78 -6.12
C ILE A 309 -7.72 27.24 -7.47
N ALA A 310 -8.78 28.04 -7.41
CA ALA A 310 -9.39 28.65 -8.59
C ALA A 310 -8.48 29.74 -9.20
N PRO A 311 -8.47 29.94 -10.53
CA PRO A 311 -7.76 31.05 -11.17
C PRO A 311 -8.21 32.41 -10.65
N THR A 312 -7.26 33.31 -10.42
CA THR A 312 -7.52 34.65 -9.89
C THR A 312 -7.64 35.68 -11.02
N SER A 313 -8.59 36.62 -10.91
CA SER A 313 -8.67 37.79 -11.81
C SER A 313 -7.53 38.76 -11.52
N LEU A 314 -6.87 39.27 -12.56
CA LEU A 314 -5.70 40.13 -12.43
C LEU A 314 -5.98 41.40 -11.60
N GLU A 315 -7.17 41.98 -11.74
CA GLU A 315 -7.59 43.21 -11.05
C GLU A 315 -7.76 43.00 -9.53
N LYS A 316 -7.95 41.75 -9.08
CA LYS A 316 -8.12 41.40 -7.67
C LYS A 316 -6.80 41.21 -6.94
N ILE A 317 -5.70 41.05 -7.66
CA ILE A 317 -4.37 40.91 -7.07
C ILE A 317 -3.97 42.27 -6.52
N SER A 318 -3.52 42.36 -5.27
CA SER A 318 -3.03 43.64 -4.71
C SER A 318 -1.75 44.10 -5.40
N THR A 319 -1.50 45.40 -5.44
CA THR A 319 -0.33 45.97 -6.14
C THR A 319 0.97 45.38 -5.60
N ARG A 320 1.04 45.18 -4.28
CA ARG A 320 2.18 44.53 -3.61
C ARG A 320 2.42 43.11 -4.11
N MET A 321 1.38 42.27 -4.13
CA MET A 321 1.49 40.90 -4.61
C MET A 321 1.78 40.82 -6.10
N LEU A 322 1.25 41.76 -6.90
CA LEU A 322 1.52 41.84 -8.32
C LEU A 322 2.99 42.19 -8.61
N MET A 323 3.59 43.13 -7.86
CA MET A 323 5.03 43.43 -7.97
C MET A 323 5.90 42.23 -7.57
N ILE A 324 5.55 41.52 -6.49
CA ILE A 324 6.24 40.30 -6.05
C ILE A 324 6.12 39.22 -7.15
N LEU A 325 4.93 39.02 -7.70
CA LEU A 325 4.70 38.07 -8.77
C LEU A 325 5.55 38.40 -10.01
N CYS A 326 5.62 39.68 -10.40
CA CYS A 326 6.48 40.10 -11.51
C CYS A 326 7.95 39.71 -11.26
N ALA A 327 8.44 39.82 -10.02
CA ALA A 327 9.80 39.40 -9.67
C ALA A 327 10.02 37.90 -9.87
N PHE A 328 9.06 37.07 -9.49
CA PHE A 328 9.16 35.63 -9.78
C PHE A 328 9.05 35.34 -11.28
N VAL A 329 8.13 36.00 -12.01
CA VAL A 329 7.98 35.77 -13.46
C VAL A 329 9.24 36.20 -14.21
N ASP A 330 9.86 37.31 -13.87
CA ASP A 330 11.11 37.73 -14.50
C ASP A 330 12.31 36.86 -14.07
N GLY A 331 12.40 36.48 -12.79
CA GLY A 331 13.54 35.76 -12.24
C GLY A 331 13.57 34.26 -12.52
N CYS A 332 12.41 33.58 -12.43
CA CYS A 332 12.30 32.14 -12.65
C CYS A 332 11.22 31.72 -13.64
N GLY A 333 10.51 32.64 -14.31
CA GLY A 333 9.59 32.29 -15.38
C GLY A 333 10.29 31.62 -16.57
N ASP A 334 9.63 30.62 -17.16
CA ASP A 334 10.10 29.83 -18.31
C ASP A 334 9.07 29.89 -19.44
N ASP A 335 9.28 29.10 -20.51
CA ASP A 335 8.34 29.01 -21.64
C ASP A 335 7.00 28.36 -21.24
N TRP A 336 7.01 27.56 -20.18
CA TRP A 336 5.83 26.89 -19.64
C TRP A 336 5.94 26.79 -18.11
N GLY A 337 5.38 27.78 -17.39
CA GLY A 337 5.44 27.88 -15.94
C GLY A 337 6.76 28.44 -15.40
N PHE A 338 7.03 28.16 -14.12
CA PHE A 338 8.24 28.57 -13.44
C PHE A 338 9.29 27.47 -13.44
N ARG A 339 10.57 27.84 -13.49
CA ARG A 339 11.68 26.97 -13.08
C ARG A 339 11.60 26.76 -11.57
N THR A 340 12.10 25.62 -11.10
CA THR A 340 12.19 25.33 -9.66
C THR A 340 13.04 26.38 -8.96
N LEU A 341 12.71 26.72 -7.71
CA LEU A 341 13.49 27.70 -6.96
C LEU A 341 14.91 27.20 -6.71
N GLU A 342 15.15 25.88 -6.62
CA GLU A 342 16.50 25.32 -6.54
C GLU A 342 17.44 25.82 -7.67
N ARG A 343 16.88 26.04 -8.87
CA ARG A 343 17.65 26.46 -10.04
C ARG A 343 17.81 27.97 -10.12
N ALA A 344 16.78 28.73 -9.72
CA ALA A 344 16.67 30.16 -10.04
C ALA A 344 16.41 31.08 -8.83
N GLY A 345 15.99 30.54 -7.68
CA GLY A 345 15.52 31.29 -6.51
C GLY A 345 16.52 32.33 -6.01
N LYS A 346 17.82 31.97 -5.96
CA LYS A 346 18.93 32.85 -5.53
C LYS A 346 19.13 34.12 -6.38
N TYR A 347 18.43 34.25 -7.51
CA TYR A 347 18.51 35.41 -8.41
C TYR A 347 17.25 36.29 -8.36
N ILE A 348 16.30 36.02 -7.47
CA ILE A 348 15.00 36.71 -7.43
C ILE A 348 14.99 37.78 -6.33
N PHE A 349 15.12 37.37 -5.08
CA PHE A 349 15.22 38.22 -3.90
C PHE A 349 16.56 37.99 -3.19
N PRO A 350 16.97 38.88 -2.26
CA PRO A 350 18.32 38.81 -1.69
C PRO A 350 18.64 37.56 -0.89
N SER A 351 17.66 36.91 -0.25
CA SER A 351 17.87 35.76 0.64
C SER A 351 16.94 34.60 0.30
N ASP A 352 17.35 33.39 0.67
CA ASP A 352 16.55 32.18 0.44
C ASP A 352 15.29 32.18 1.32
N THR A 353 15.41 32.58 2.59
CA THR A 353 14.27 32.73 3.52
C THR A 353 13.20 33.67 2.96
N MET A 354 13.62 34.81 2.40
CA MET A 354 12.71 35.78 1.81
C MET A 354 12.07 35.26 0.53
N THR A 355 12.87 34.65 -0.34
CA THR A 355 12.38 34.07 -1.60
C THR A 355 11.31 33.02 -1.32
N GLU A 356 11.55 32.12 -0.36
CA GLU A 356 10.61 31.10 0.06
C GLU A 356 9.31 31.69 0.61
N ALA A 357 9.39 32.60 1.58
CA ALA A 357 8.20 33.19 2.22
C ALA A 357 7.31 33.96 1.23
N LEU A 358 7.91 34.66 0.28
CA LEU A 358 7.17 35.38 -0.76
C LEU A 358 6.56 34.42 -1.79
N PHE A 359 7.28 33.36 -2.18
CA PHE A 359 6.75 32.35 -3.09
C PHE A 359 5.60 31.57 -2.45
N GLN A 360 5.73 31.23 -1.16
CA GLN A 360 4.65 30.67 -0.35
C GLN A 360 3.42 31.57 -0.34
N SER A 361 3.61 32.87 -0.13
CA SER A 361 2.50 33.84 -0.14
C SER A 361 1.79 33.87 -1.50
N LEU A 362 2.52 33.72 -2.61
CA LEU A 362 1.92 33.63 -3.94
C LEU A 362 1.13 32.33 -4.14
N ALA A 363 1.67 31.21 -3.65
CA ALA A 363 1.03 29.90 -3.78
C ALA A 363 -0.24 29.79 -2.93
N ILE A 364 -0.18 30.19 -1.66
CA ILE A 364 -1.35 30.23 -0.76
C ILE A 364 -2.38 31.25 -1.24
N GLY A 365 -1.94 32.39 -1.77
CA GLY A 365 -2.81 33.39 -2.38
C GLY A 365 -3.47 32.92 -3.70
N GLY A 366 -3.09 31.75 -4.22
CA GLY A 366 -3.64 31.19 -5.45
C GLY A 366 -3.22 31.93 -6.72
N PHE A 367 -2.16 32.73 -6.69
CA PHE A 367 -1.62 33.41 -7.87
C PHE A 367 -0.73 32.49 -8.71
N ILE A 368 -0.14 31.48 -8.05
CA ILE A 368 0.58 30.38 -8.68
C ILE A 368 0.05 29.05 -8.14
N LYS A 369 0.15 27.98 -8.92
CA LYS A 369 -0.26 26.63 -8.49
C LYS A 369 0.55 25.52 -9.12
N MET A 370 0.50 24.34 -8.52
CA MET A 370 1.04 23.11 -9.10
C MET A 370 0.02 22.48 -10.06
N SER A 371 0.48 21.56 -10.92
CA SER A 371 -0.43 20.73 -11.70
C SER A 371 -1.08 19.63 -10.82
N PRO A 372 -2.32 19.21 -11.10
CA PRO A 372 -2.94 18.08 -10.38
C PRO A 372 -2.10 16.80 -10.42
N SER A 373 -1.50 16.50 -11.57
CA SER A 373 -0.60 15.35 -11.71
C SER A 373 0.65 15.45 -10.83
N SER A 374 1.24 16.64 -10.71
CA SER A 374 2.43 16.86 -9.89
C SER A 374 2.11 16.75 -8.40
N PHE A 375 0.97 17.32 -7.97
CA PHE A 375 0.53 17.23 -6.58
C PHE A 375 0.18 15.79 -6.19
N ASN A 376 -0.57 15.07 -7.02
CA ASN A 376 -0.96 13.68 -6.77
C ASN A 376 0.21 12.69 -6.80
N ALA A 377 1.35 13.07 -7.39
CA ALA A 377 2.57 12.28 -7.40
C ALA A 377 3.45 12.47 -6.15
N LEU A 378 3.15 13.45 -5.29
CA LEU A 378 3.89 13.64 -4.03
C LEU A 378 3.64 12.47 -3.09
N ASP A 379 4.69 12.01 -2.40
CA ASP A 379 4.54 11.08 -1.28
C ASP A 379 3.81 11.77 -0.12
N ASP A 380 3.05 11.01 0.68
CA ASP A 380 2.30 11.58 1.80
C ASP A 380 3.22 12.29 2.82
N SER A 381 4.43 11.78 3.06
CA SER A 381 5.40 12.43 3.96
C SER A 381 5.93 13.75 3.42
N ALA A 382 5.88 13.98 2.10
CA ALA A 382 6.30 15.25 1.52
C ALA A 382 5.29 16.37 1.80
N LEU A 383 4.01 16.04 2.03
CA LEU A 383 2.97 17.01 2.37
C LEU A 383 3.26 17.73 3.70
N ASP A 384 3.98 17.08 4.61
CA ASP A 384 4.41 17.67 5.88
C ASP A 384 5.57 18.68 5.71
N HIS A 385 6.24 18.67 4.55
CA HIS A 385 7.45 19.45 4.26
C HIS A 385 7.16 20.51 3.20
N PHE A 386 6.24 21.44 3.52
CA PHE A 386 5.77 22.49 2.61
C PHE A 386 6.90 23.23 1.89
N ASN A 387 7.96 23.59 2.62
CA ASN A 387 9.10 24.33 2.09
C ASN A 387 9.85 23.54 1.02
N GLU A 388 10.05 22.24 1.24
CA GLU A 388 10.72 21.37 0.25
C GLU A 388 9.92 21.30 -1.05
N ILE A 389 8.58 21.27 -0.96
CA ILE A 389 7.69 21.33 -2.12
C ILE A 389 7.92 22.64 -2.89
N LEU A 390 7.96 23.79 -2.21
CA LEU A 390 8.17 25.09 -2.86
C LEU A 390 9.50 25.15 -3.63
N TRP A 391 10.56 24.55 -3.08
CA TRP A 391 11.88 24.58 -3.70
C TRP A 391 12.02 23.66 -4.90
N ALA A 392 11.51 22.44 -4.79
CA ALA A 392 11.72 21.36 -5.75
C ALA A 392 10.62 21.25 -6.82
N ALA A 393 9.39 21.66 -6.52
CA ALA A 393 8.27 21.46 -7.43
C ALA A 393 8.17 22.55 -8.51
N LYS A 394 7.48 22.20 -9.59
CA LYS A 394 7.16 23.13 -10.67
C LYS A 394 5.80 23.78 -10.42
N PHE A 395 5.79 25.11 -10.47
CA PHE A 395 4.57 25.92 -10.36
C PHE A 395 4.24 26.59 -11.70
N HIS A 396 3.00 27.04 -11.81
CA HIS A 396 2.41 27.67 -12.99
C HIS A 396 1.64 28.91 -12.56
N LEU A 397 1.56 29.90 -13.44
CA LEU A 397 0.70 31.07 -13.23
C LEU A 397 -0.78 30.62 -13.16
N ASN A 398 -1.52 31.20 -12.22
CA ASN A 398 -2.93 30.88 -12.00
C ASN A 398 -3.79 32.15 -12.09
N ILE A 399 -3.62 32.90 -13.18
CA ILE A 399 -4.33 34.16 -13.44
C ILE A 399 -5.16 34.02 -14.71
N ILE A 400 -6.42 34.46 -14.64
CA ILE A 400 -7.36 34.40 -15.76
C ILE A 400 -6.82 35.22 -16.94
N GLY A 401 -6.74 34.59 -18.11
CA GLY A 401 -6.37 35.27 -19.36
C GLY A 401 -4.87 35.58 -19.52
N ILE A 402 -4.02 35.16 -18.58
CA ILE A 402 -2.57 35.34 -18.66
C ILE A 402 -1.93 34.02 -19.08
N ALA A 403 -1.10 34.08 -20.13
CA ALA A 403 -0.37 32.92 -20.62
C ALA A 403 0.69 32.48 -19.59
N ASP A 404 0.87 31.17 -19.46
CA ASP A 404 1.85 30.58 -18.54
C ASP A 404 3.27 30.56 -19.15
N SER A 405 3.74 31.71 -19.61
CA SER A 405 5.04 31.91 -20.26
C SER A 405 5.61 33.27 -19.86
N ARG A 406 6.88 33.32 -19.45
CA ARG A 406 7.53 34.58 -19.06
C ARG A 406 7.42 35.66 -20.13
N VAL A 407 7.67 35.31 -21.39
CA VAL A 407 7.73 36.26 -22.52
C VAL A 407 6.37 36.92 -22.76
N MET A 408 5.28 36.21 -22.48
CA MET A 408 3.92 36.72 -22.68
C MET A 408 3.33 37.33 -21.40
N ALA A 409 3.59 36.74 -20.24
CA ALA A 409 3.02 37.17 -18.98
C ALA A 409 3.63 38.47 -18.46
N LEU A 410 4.96 38.57 -18.44
CA LEU A 410 5.65 39.69 -17.79
C LEU A 410 5.22 41.06 -18.37
N PRO A 411 5.14 41.26 -19.71
CA PRO A 411 4.69 42.54 -20.26
C PRO A 411 3.27 42.91 -19.83
N VAL A 412 2.35 41.94 -19.78
CA VAL A 412 0.94 42.17 -19.41
C VAL A 412 0.82 42.54 -17.93
N LEU A 413 1.57 41.86 -17.06
CA LEU A 413 1.57 42.15 -15.62
C LEU A 413 2.18 43.53 -15.33
N LEU A 414 3.24 43.92 -16.06
CA LEU A 414 3.85 45.25 -15.95
C LEU A 414 2.91 46.35 -16.45
N GLU A 415 2.21 46.14 -17.56
CA GLU A 415 1.22 47.09 -18.07
C GLU A 415 0.09 47.32 -17.06
N GLU A 416 -0.37 46.25 -16.40
CA GLU A 416 -1.36 46.37 -15.33
C GLU A 416 -0.81 47.16 -14.14
N LEU A 417 0.42 46.89 -13.69
CA LEU A 417 1.06 47.68 -12.63
C LEU A 417 1.15 49.16 -12.98
N ASP A 418 1.43 49.48 -14.24
CA ASP A 418 1.58 50.85 -14.68
C ASP A 418 0.29 51.69 -14.58
N ARG A 419 -0.86 51.02 -14.65
CA ARG A 419 -2.19 51.62 -14.49
C ARG A 419 -2.60 51.84 -13.04
N ARG A 420 -1.85 51.32 -12.06
CA ARG A 420 -2.20 51.41 -10.64
C ARG A 420 -1.70 52.70 -10.01
N ASN A 421 -2.61 53.42 -9.37
CA ASN A 421 -2.32 54.71 -8.75
C ASN A 421 -1.36 54.60 -7.54
N ASP A 422 -1.41 53.48 -6.82
CA ASP A 422 -0.60 53.23 -5.62
C ASP A 422 0.79 52.64 -5.94
N LYS A 423 1.15 52.43 -7.22
CA LYS A 423 2.38 51.74 -7.62
C LYS A 423 3.65 52.33 -7.02
N LYS A 424 3.74 53.67 -6.91
CA LYS A 424 4.91 54.36 -6.34
C LYS A 424 5.04 54.12 -4.84
N GLU A 425 3.93 54.20 -4.10
CA GLU A 425 3.91 53.94 -2.66
C GLU A 425 4.30 52.48 -2.38
N VAL A 426 3.72 51.55 -3.14
CA VAL A 426 4.03 50.13 -2.99
C VAL A 426 5.46 49.82 -3.42
N ALA A 427 6.03 50.50 -4.41
CA ALA A 427 7.43 50.37 -4.78
C ALA A 427 8.38 50.67 -3.61
N TRP A 428 8.06 51.68 -2.79
CA TRP A 428 8.81 51.96 -1.55
C TRP A 428 8.69 50.83 -0.53
N GLN A 429 7.50 50.24 -0.38
CA GLN A 429 7.31 49.08 0.51
C GLN A 429 8.11 47.86 0.04
N ILE A 430 8.11 47.58 -1.27
CA ILE A 430 8.92 46.50 -1.87
C ILE A 430 10.41 46.80 -1.73
N ARG A 431 10.83 48.06 -1.86
CA ARG A 431 12.22 48.46 -1.58
C ARG A 431 12.61 48.15 -0.15
N GLY A 432 11.79 48.54 0.83
CA GLY A 432 12.01 48.20 2.24
C GLY A 432 12.11 46.68 2.47
N LEU A 433 11.27 45.91 1.78
CA LEU A 433 11.33 44.46 1.80
C LEU A 433 12.66 43.92 1.25
N ILE A 434 13.11 44.37 0.07
CA ILE A 434 14.42 43.96 -0.48
C ILE A 434 15.55 44.38 0.45
N THR A 435 15.49 45.59 1.02
CA THR A 435 16.50 46.11 1.96
C THR A 435 16.66 45.20 3.18
N THR A 436 15.55 44.78 3.80
CA THR A 436 15.59 43.79 4.91
C THR A 436 16.09 42.43 4.46
N GLY A 437 15.86 42.04 3.20
CA GLY A 437 16.41 40.84 2.59
C GLY A 437 17.93 40.76 2.64
N TYR A 438 18.65 41.89 2.56
CA TYR A 438 20.11 41.86 2.68
C TYR A 438 20.61 41.53 4.09
N PHE A 439 19.82 41.83 5.14
CA PHE A 439 20.11 41.30 6.47
C PHE A 439 20.12 39.78 6.42
N TYR A 440 19.01 39.19 5.95
CA TYR A 440 18.84 37.73 5.91
C TYR A 440 19.86 37.05 5.02
N ASN A 441 20.21 37.64 3.87
CA ASN A 441 21.25 37.12 3.00
C ASN A 441 22.62 37.03 3.72
N ALA A 442 23.05 38.13 4.34
CA ALA A 442 24.28 38.14 5.12
C ALA A 442 24.19 37.18 6.31
N PHE A 443 23.02 37.10 6.93
CA PHE A 443 22.75 36.21 8.06
C PHE A 443 22.91 34.75 7.67
N GLU A 444 22.21 34.30 6.63
CA GLU A 444 22.27 32.95 6.03
C GLU A 444 23.72 32.60 5.64
N TYR A 445 24.40 33.49 4.91
CA TYR A 445 25.77 33.26 4.45
C TYR A 445 26.76 33.11 5.61
N TYR A 446 26.77 34.06 6.55
CA TYR A 446 27.77 34.04 7.63
C TYR A 446 27.47 32.97 8.67
N LEU A 447 26.20 32.70 8.97
CA LEU A 447 25.81 31.67 9.93
C LEU A 447 26.07 30.27 9.35
N GLY A 448 25.75 30.05 8.07
CA GLY A 448 26.02 28.79 7.36
C GLY A 448 27.51 28.44 7.24
N ASN A 449 28.39 29.44 7.31
CA ASN A 449 29.84 29.23 7.35
C ASN A 449 30.37 28.84 8.75
N VAL A 450 29.55 28.85 9.79
CA VAL A 450 29.93 28.42 11.15
C VAL A 450 29.61 26.93 11.30
N ASN A 451 30.65 26.11 11.36
CA ASN A 451 30.50 24.66 11.54
C ASN A 451 30.35 24.25 13.02
N GLU A 452 29.41 24.89 13.74
CA GLU A 452 29.14 24.63 15.15
C GLU A 452 27.66 24.27 15.37
N HIS A 453 27.38 23.48 16.40
CA HIS A 453 26.02 22.99 16.65
C HIS A 453 25.03 24.13 16.96
N TRP A 454 25.45 25.13 17.75
CA TRP A 454 24.61 26.29 18.08
C TRP A 454 24.15 27.07 16.85
N ALA A 455 24.97 27.14 15.79
CA ALA A 455 24.65 27.87 14.57
C ALA A 455 23.57 27.15 13.76
N ARG A 456 23.54 25.82 13.79
CA ARG A 456 22.53 24.99 13.11
C ARG A 456 21.17 25.03 13.81
N GLU A 457 21.15 25.20 15.13
CA GLU A 457 19.92 25.29 15.92
C GLU A 457 19.41 26.73 16.12
N PHE A 458 20.13 27.73 15.60
CA PHE A 458 19.80 29.12 15.87
C PHE A 458 18.56 29.57 15.09
N VAL A 459 17.63 30.19 15.81
CA VAL A 459 16.43 30.84 15.25
C VAL A 459 16.33 32.25 15.84
N LEU A 460 16.00 33.24 15.00
CA LEU A 460 15.72 34.59 15.47
C LEU A 460 14.46 34.59 16.35
N ASN A 461 14.48 35.34 17.44
CA ASN A 461 13.27 35.55 18.24
C ASN A 461 12.37 36.60 17.60
N GLU A 462 11.09 36.57 17.96
CA GLU A 462 10.04 37.43 17.39
C GLU A 462 10.39 38.93 17.50
N ALA A 463 10.83 39.38 18.68
CA ALA A 463 11.19 40.78 18.91
C ALA A 463 12.34 41.26 18.02
N THR A 464 13.36 40.42 17.77
CA THR A 464 14.47 40.80 16.87
C THR A 464 14.03 40.76 15.41
N THR A 465 13.20 39.79 15.02
CA THR A 465 12.60 39.73 13.68
C THR A 465 11.75 40.95 13.38
N GLU A 466 10.93 41.39 14.32
CA GLU A 466 10.12 42.61 14.20
C GLU A 466 11.03 43.85 14.07
N ARG A 467 12.07 43.96 14.90
CA ARG A 467 13.06 45.04 14.82
C ARG A 467 13.77 45.10 13.46
N ILE A 468 14.13 43.96 12.88
CA ILE A 468 14.73 43.88 11.54
C ILE A 468 13.72 44.36 10.49
N THR A 469 12.48 43.86 10.57
CA THR A 469 11.41 44.14 9.60
C THR A 469 11.01 45.62 9.59
N LEU A 470 10.98 46.27 10.75
CA LEU A 470 10.65 47.70 10.90
C LEU A 470 11.84 48.63 10.72
N SER A 471 13.02 48.11 10.40
CA SER A 471 14.23 48.92 10.26
C SER A 471 14.17 49.84 9.05
N THR A 472 14.57 51.09 9.25
CA THR A 472 14.75 52.09 8.18
C THR A 472 16.20 52.20 7.71
N LEU A 473 17.07 51.29 8.16
CA LEU A 473 18.48 51.28 7.78
C LEU A 473 18.67 50.86 6.33
N SER A 474 19.82 51.21 5.75
CA SER A 474 20.19 50.80 4.40
C SER A 474 20.56 49.31 4.34
N GLY A 475 20.51 48.71 3.15
CA GLY A 475 20.85 47.29 2.95
C GLY A 475 22.29 46.96 3.36
N LYS A 476 23.23 47.88 3.11
CA LYS A 476 24.63 47.74 3.55
C LYS A 476 24.78 47.75 5.07
N ASP A 477 24.01 48.57 5.78
CA ASP A 477 24.07 48.65 7.24
C ASP A 477 23.48 47.38 7.86
N LEU A 478 22.35 46.91 7.31
CA LEU A 478 21.72 45.66 7.72
C LEU A 478 22.61 44.44 7.47
N ALA A 479 23.22 44.34 6.29
CA ALA A 479 24.19 43.28 5.98
C ALA A 479 25.42 43.35 6.92
N TYR A 480 25.86 44.57 7.24
CA TYR A 480 26.96 44.80 8.18
C TYR A 480 26.61 44.31 9.60
N ILE A 481 25.41 44.62 10.10
CA ILE A 481 24.90 44.19 11.41
C ILE A 481 24.92 42.66 11.49
N ALA A 482 24.31 41.97 10.51
CA ALA A 482 24.24 40.51 10.49
C ALA A 482 25.65 39.87 10.51
N LYS A 483 26.52 40.29 9.58
CA LYS A 483 27.90 39.83 9.48
C LYS A 483 28.67 39.99 10.79
N SER A 484 28.59 41.18 11.38
CA SER A 484 29.42 41.54 12.53
C SER A 484 28.93 40.87 13.80
N ALA A 485 27.62 40.74 13.96
CA ALA A 485 27.04 39.99 15.07
C ALA A 485 27.43 38.51 15.03
N ILE A 486 27.34 37.86 13.86
CA ILE A 486 27.72 36.45 13.72
C ILE A 486 29.21 36.25 13.97
N ARG A 487 30.07 37.07 13.35
CA ARG A 487 31.53 36.98 13.55
C ARG A 487 31.93 37.20 15.00
N PHE A 488 31.32 38.19 15.65
CA PHE A 488 31.56 38.45 17.06
C PHE A 488 31.18 37.24 17.92
N THR A 489 29.96 36.72 17.74
CA THR A 489 29.48 35.57 18.52
C THR A 489 30.29 34.31 18.27
N ALA A 490 30.62 34.00 17.01
CA ALA A 490 31.49 32.88 16.67
C ALA A 490 32.88 33.04 17.31
N GLY A 491 33.42 34.25 17.35
CA GLY A 491 34.66 34.57 18.08
C GLY A 491 34.54 34.34 19.58
N GLN A 492 33.46 34.84 20.22
CA GLN A 492 33.19 34.62 21.65
C GLN A 492 33.05 33.14 21.99
N HIS A 493 32.40 32.37 21.12
CA HIS A 493 32.29 30.92 21.27
C HIS A 493 33.65 30.24 21.17
N SER A 494 34.44 30.59 20.15
CA SER A 494 35.74 29.99 19.88
C SER A 494 36.76 30.22 21.02
N ILE A 495 36.69 31.37 21.70
CA ILE A 495 37.56 31.68 22.85
C ILE A 495 37.02 31.16 24.19
N GLY A 496 35.89 30.45 24.19
CA GLY A 496 35.28 29.89 25.40
C GLY A 496 34.56 30.91 26.29
N SER A 497 34.21 32.09 25.77
CA SER A 497 33.47 33.11 26.54
C SER A 497 31.98 32.78 26.71
N THR A 498 31.46 31.81 25.95
CA THR A 498 30.09 31.31 26.05
C THR A 498 30.09 29.83 26.43
N ASN A 499 29.39 29.49 27.50
CA ASN A 499 29.53 28.19 28.19
C ASN A 499 28.53 27.12 27.71
N SER A 500 27.60 27.44 26.81
CA SER A 500 26.59 26.51 26.29
C SER A 500 25.98 27.02 24.98
N ASN A 501 25.34 26.15 24.19
CA ASN A 501 24.64 26.54 22.96
C ASN A 501 23.60 27.64 23.24
N LYS A 502 22.78 27.47 24.29
CA LYS A 502 21.79 28.46 24.70
C LYS A 502 22.44 29.82 25.03
N HIS A 503 23.58 29.81 25.72
CA HIS A 503 24.32 31.04 25.98
C HIS A 503 24.80 31.67 24.67
N THR A 504 25.41 30.90 23.76
CA THR A 504 25.88 31.40 22.45
C THR A 504 24.74 31.99 21.62
N CYS A 505 23.58 31.34 21.55
CA CYS A 505 22.41 31.84 20.83
C CYS A 505 21.90 33.16 21.43
N ASN A 506 21.83 33.26 22.77
CA ASN A 506 21.45 34.50 23.44
C ASN A 506 22.48 35.61 23.20
N THR A 507 23.77 35.27 23.15
CA THR A 507 24.85 36.20 22.79
C THR A 507 24.69 36.72 21.36
N LEU A 508 24.28 35.88 20.40
CA LEU A 508 24.00 36.33 19.03
C LEU A 508 22.84 37.32 18.99
N ILE A 509 21.71 37.02 19.64
CA ILE A 509 20.58 37.95 19.73
C ILE A 509 21.00 39.27 20.38
N GLY A 510 21.74 39.22 21.49
CA GLY A 510 22.25 40.41 22.16
C GLY A 510 23.22 41.20 21.28
N SER A 511 24.05 40.51 20.50
CA SER A 511 24.99 41.14 19.58
C SER A 511 24.28 41.83 18.42
N ILE A 512 23.27 41.20 17.81
CA ILE A 512 22.46 41.80 16.73
C ILE A 512 21.87 43.12 17.22
N ASN A 513 21.19 43.10 18.38
CA ASN A 513 20.56 44.28 18.95
C ASN A 513 21.56 45.39 19.27
N ARG A 514 22.73 45.04 19.83
CA ARG A 514 23.80 46.00 20.10
C ARG A 514 24.33 46.66 18.83
N TYR A 515 24.52 45.89 17.75
CA TYR A 515 24.97 46.45 16.48
C TYR A 515 23.91 47.37 15.85
N PHE A 516 22.61 47.05 15.99
CA PHE A 516 21.56 48.00 15.62
C PHE A 516 21.66 49.32 16.41
N ASP A 517 21.85 49.26 17.73
CA ASP A 517 22.00 50.45 18.57
C ASP A 517 23.21 51.27 18.14
N TRP A 518 24.36 50.63 17.87
CA TRP A 518 25.57 51.31 17.42
C TRP A 518 25.43 52.02 16.08
N VAL A 519 24.76 51.39 15.12
CA VAL A 519 24.49 52.02 13.81
C VAL A 519 23.56 53.22 13.99
N ASN A 520 22.50 53.09 14.77
CA ASN A 520 21.57 54.19 15.05
C ASN A 520 22.22 55.37 15.79
N GLU A 521 23.12 55.09 16.73
CA GLU A 521 23.85 56.11 17.51
C GLU A 521 25.03 56.74 16.74
N GLY A 522 25.33 56.29 15.52
CA GLY A 522 26.49 56.74 14.73
C GLY A 522 27.84 56.35 15.36
N ARG A 523 27.86 55.39 16.29
CA ARG A 523 29.04 54.98 17.06
C ARG A 523 29.79 53.81 16.41
N TYR A 524 30.10 53.92 15.12
CA TYR A 524 30.75 52.83 14.39
C TYR A 524 31.77 53.29 13.33
N PRO A 525 32.99 52.70 13.26
CA PRO A 525 33.92 52.93 12.15
C PRO A 525 33.36 52.30 10.86
N TYR A 526 32.86 53.14 9.96
CA TYR A 526 32.14 52.77 8.75
C TYR A 526 32.94 51.87 7.78
N ASN A 527 32.92 50.56 8.02
CA ASN A 527 33.53 49.52 7.17
C ASN A 527 32.47 48.70 6.39
N ALA A 528 31.28 49.28 6.18
CA ALA A 528 30.29 48.69 5.28
C ALA A 528 30.76 48.91 3.83
N PHE A 529 30.85 47.82 3.06
CA PHE A 529 31.26 47.89 1.66
C PHE A 529 30.06 48.34 0.83
N GLU A 530 30.27 49.27 -0.10
CA GLU A 530 29.28 49.58 -1.12
C GLU A 530 28.98 48.35 -1.98
N ARG A 531 27.81 48.37 -2.64
CA ARG A 531 27.46 47.35 -3.61
C ARG A 531 28.58 47.23 -4.66
N SER A 532 29.06 46.02 -4.87
CA SER A 532 30.08 45.78 -5.90
C SER A 532 29.42 45.70 -7.27
N LYS A 533 30.01 46.35 -8.29
CA LYS A 533 29.59 46.22 -9.69
C LYS A 533 29.62 44.79 -10.24
N ARG A 534 30.25 43.85 -9.52
CA ARG A 534 30.30 42.42 -9.88
C ARG A 534 29.19 41.58 -9.25
N GLN A 535 28.41 42.13 -8.32
CA GLN A 535 27.28 41.40 -7.73
C GLN A 535 26.17 41.25 -8.77
N PRO A 536 25.52 40.08 -8.86
CA PRO A 536 24.40 39.88 -9.76
C PRO A 536 23.26 40.86 -9.41
N VAL A 537 22.56 41.33 -10.43
CA VAL A 537 21.34 42.14 -10.23
C VAL A 537 20.15 41.20 -10.13
N LEU A 538 19.47 41.25 -8.99
CA LEU A 538 18.34 40.41 -8.68
C LEU A 538 17.12 40.85 -9.49
N SER A 539 16.20 39.92 -9.75
CA SER A 539 14.98 40.23 -10.49
C SER A 539 14.14 41.32 -9.82
N ALA A 540 13.97 41.24 -8.49
CA ALA A 540 13.22 42.24 -7.74
C ALA A 540 13.85 43.65 -7.83
N GLU A 541 15.19 43.74 -7.89
CA GLU A 541 15.91 45.01 -8.06
C GLU A 541 15.68 45.58 -9.47
N ARG A 542 15.84 44.75 -10.52
CA ARG A 542 15.60 45.17 -11.92
C ARG A 542 14.19 45.69 -12.12
N LEU A 543 13.20 45.08 -11.48
CA LEU A 543 11.81 45.53 -11.56
C LEU A 543 11.57 46.85 -10.84
N LEU A 544 12.18 47.07 -9.67
CA LEU A 544 12.07 48.37 -8.99
C LEU A 544 12.74 49.49 -9.78
N GLU A 545 13.86 49.20 -10.43
CA GLU A 545 14.50 50.15 -11.34
C GLU A 545 13.55 50.50 -12.50
N GLN A 546 12.89 49.50 -13.11
CA GLN A 546 11.94 49.71 -14.20
C GLN A 546 10.67 50.48 -13.76
N ILE A 547 10.11 50.18 -12.59
CA ILE A 547 8.81 50.72 -12.16
C ILE A 547 8.95 52.08 -11.47
N ALA A 548 10.01 52.26 -10.67
CA ALA A 548 10.17 53.42 -9.80
C ALA A 548 11.52 54.13 -9.92
N GLY A 549 12.45 53.63 -10.76
CA GLY A 549 13.76 54.25 -10.98
C GLY A 549 14.78 54.00 -9.87
N PHE A 550 14.51 53.10 -8.92
CA PHE A 550 15.49 52.77 -7.88
C PHE A 550 16.56 51.84 -8.43
N THR A 551 17.80 52.33 -8.55
CA THR A 551 18.90 51.49 -9.03
C THR A 551 19.27 50.43 -7.97
N PRO A 552 19.90 49.31 -8.37
CA PRO A 552 20.40 48.31 -7.41
C PRO A 552 21.37 48.89 -6.37
N GLU A 553 22.13 49.92 -6.75
CA GLU A 553 22.99 50.70 -5.85
C GLU A 553 22.17 51.51 -4.85
N ASP A 554 21.10 52.20 -5.28
CA ASP A 554 20.23 52.97 -4.37
C ASP A 554 19.53 52.06 -3.36
N ILE A 555 19.04 50.91 -3.82
CA ILE A 555 18.35 49.93 -2.97
C ILE A 555 19.28 49.41 -1.86
N TYR A 556 20.55 49.17 -2.17
CA TYR A 556 21.52 48.66 -1.20
C TYR A 556 22.14 49.75 -0.31
N ASN A 557 22.52 50.88 -0.90
CA ASN A 557 23.34 51.89 -0.23
C ASN A 557 22.54 52.99 0.49
N LEU A 558 21.24 53.15 0.21
CA LEU A 558 20.43 54.22 0.78
C LEU A 558 19.27 53.66 1.61
N PRO A 559 18.87 54.35 2.70
CA PRO A 559 17.65 54.03 3.45
C PRO A 559 16.40 53.94 2.56
N PRO A 560 15.47 53.01 2.81
CA PRO A 560 14.23 52.86 2.05
C PRO A 560 13.15 53.86 2.52
N LEU A 561 13.52 55.12 2.73
CA LEU A 561 12.61 56.18 3.18
C LEU A 561 12.15 57.01 1.98
N PRO A 562 10.84 57.30 1.83
CA PRO A 562 10.37 58.28 0.86
C PRO A 562 11.13 59.59 1.08
N GLN A 563 11.79 60.12 0.04
CA GLN A 563 12.34 61.47 0.13
C GLN A 563 11.17 62.45 0.34
N GLU A 564 11.24 63.25 1.40
CA GLU A 564 10.41 64.45 1.50
C GLU A 564 10.70 65.26 0.23
N ILE A 565 9.65 65.53 -0.56
CA ILE A 565 9.76 66.44 -1.68
C ILE A 565 10.06 67.80 -1.04
N GLU A 566 11.31 68.25 -1.09
CA GLU A 566 11.58 69.67 -0.97
C GLU A 566 10.81 70.32 -2.12
N GLU A 567 9.70 71.00 -1.79
CA GLU A 567 9.12 71.98 -2.69
C GLU A 567 10.25 72.94 -3.04
N GLU A 568 10.74 72.86 -4.28
CA GLU A 568 11.57 73.92 -4.85
C GLU A 568 10.81 75.22 -4.60
N SER A 569 11.37 76.05 -3.72
CA SER A 569 10.92 77.42 -3.58
C SER A 569 11.14 78.08 -4.93
N GLU A 570 10.06 78.35 -5.64
CA GLU A 570 10.07 79.27 -6.76
C GLU A 570 10.49 80.66 -6.23
N GLU A 571 11.79 80.91 -6.21
CA GLU A 571 12.35 82.26 -6.25
C GLU A 571 12.98 82.49 -7.64
N ALA A 572 12.18 83.04 -8.57
CA ALA A 572 12.54 84.13 -9.49
C ALA A 572 11.36 84.54 -10.39
#